data_AF-A0A8H2ZT89-F1
#
_entry.id   AF-A0A8H2ZT89-F1
#
_cell.length_a   1.000
_cell.length_b   1.000
_cell.length_c   1.000
_cell.angle_alpha   90.00
_cell.angle_beta   90.00
_cell.angle_gamma   90.00
#
_symmetry.space_group_name_H-M   'P 1'
#
loop_
_entity.id
_entity.type
_entity.pdbx_description
1 polymer ?
#
loop_
_entity_poly.entity_id
_entity_poly.type
_entity_poly.pdbx_seq_one_letter_code
_entity_poly.pdbx_strand_id
1 'polypeptide(L)'
;MLLLKPLALFSSLALGSAIPNLEKRAPYQTRILDTGTTFVEENNGWWQLIDATGDGRPDLAYIKNKNTGTGSVEVHIASSSSNFQTRILEVGTTFAQEDNGTWRLFKSSNSVLPDLIYIKTQNTPSGNVEVHIASGASTYKTRTLEVVTSFGNEQDGQWNVYDYDGDGKPDLVFIKTSNTGTGTTEVFVASAASNYQTRLISTGTTFTVENNGFWQLGPYSANGDLIYIKDVNTGTGTTEVHVASRASGYKTRLLDVGSTFAQEQNGVWKLIDFNLDGKLDLTYIKYQNTGTGTVEVHVASG
;
A
#
# COMPACT_ATOMS: atom_id res chain seq x y z
N MET A 1 -22.48 -31.58 80.85
CA MET A 1 -21.28 -30.71 80.95
C MET A 1 -21.22 -29.90 79.68
N LEU A 2 -21.34 -28.57 79.83
CA LEU A 2 -21.24 -27.56 78.77
C LEU A 2 -19.98 -27.75 77.93
N LEU A 3 -20.07 -27.66 76.61
CA LEU A 3 -19.06 -26.96 75.80
C LEU A 3 -19.65 -26.54 74.45
N LEU A 4 -19.42 -25.28 74.13
CA LEU A 4 -20.01 -24.48 73.06
C LEU A 4 -18.93 -24.20 71.98
N LYS A 5 -19.38 -23.97 70.74
CA LYS A 5 -18.77 -23.24 69.58
C LYS A 5 -18.08 -24.05 68.45
N PRO A 6 -17.99 -23.52 67.20
CA PRO A 6 -18.90 -22.61 66.49
C PRO A 6 -19.19 -22.97 65.02
N LEU A 7 -20.16 -22.22 64.48
CA LEU A 7 -20.64 -22.02 63.11
C LEU A 7 -19.55 -22.00 62.02
N ALA A 8 -19.70 -22.79 60.96
CA ALA A 8 -18.91 -22.69 59.74
C ALA A 8 -19.46 -21.58 58.83
N LEU A 9 -18.58 -20.66 58.41
CA LEU A 9 -18.85 -19.63 57.40
C LEU A 9 -19.11 -20.27 56.03
N PHE A 10 -20.16 -19.83 55.35
CA PHE A 10 -20.32 -20.02 53.91
C PHE A 10 -19.29 -19.16 53.17
N SER A 11 -18.32 -19.79 52.51
CA SER A 11 -17.47 -19.14 51.53
C SER A 11 -18.21 -19.10 50.18
N SER A 12 -18.56 -17.90 49.73
CA SER A 12 -19.03 -17.62 48.38
C SER A 12 -17.98 -18.03 47.35
N LEU A 13 -18.30 -18.96 46.44
CA LEU A 13 -17.56 -19.12 45.19
C LEU A 13 -17.80 -17.87 44.33
N ALA A 14 -16.84 -16.96 44.33
CA ALA A 14 -16.74 -15.95 43.27
C ALA A 14 -16.21 -16.66 42.02
N LEU A 15 -17.04 -16.74 40.96
CA LEU A 15 -16.58 -17.05 39.61
C LEU A 15 -15.66 -15.91 39.15
N GLY A 16 -14.36 -16.09 39.36
CA GLY A 16 -13.35 -15.29 38.69
C GLY A 16 -13.22 -15.74 37.25
N SER A 17 -14.02 -15.19 36.34
CA SER A 17 -13.67 -15.18 34.92
C SER A 17 -12.43 -14.31 34.74
N ALA A 18 -11.26 -14.91 34.85
CA ALA A 18 -10.02 -14.28 34.42
C ALA A 18 -10.13 -14.11 32.89
N ILE A 19 -10.60 -12.93 32.46
CA ILE A 19 -10.31 -12.44 31.11
C ILE A 19 -8.78 -12.33 31.09
N PRO A 20 -8.06 -13.14 30.31
CA PRO A 20 -6.63 -13.03 30.25
C PRO A 20 -6.30 -11.61 29.78
N ASN A 21 -5.42 -10.96 30.53
CA ASN A 21 -4.76 -9.71 30.19
C ASN A 21 -4.47 -9.71 28.67
N LEU A 22 -5.09 -8.81 27.91
CA LEU A 22 -4.66 -8.55 26.53
C LEU A 22 -3.27 -7.93 26.65
N GLU A 23 -2.23 -8.75 26.69
CA GLU A 23 -0.89 -8.33 26.35
C GLU A 23 -0.99 -7.61 25.00
N LYS A 24 -0.55 -6.35 24.97
CA LYS A 24 -0.52 -5.55 23.76
C LYS A 24 0.40 -6.26 22.77
N ARG A 25 -0.17 -7.09 21.90
CA ARG A 25 0.57 -7.85 20.88
C ARG A 25 1.36 -6.85 20.02
N ALA A 26 2.55 -7.27 19.59
CA ALA A 26 3.28 -6.52 18.58
C ALA A 26 2.40 -6.33 17.32
N PRO A 27 2.59 -5.24 16.55
CA PRO A 27 1.83 -5.01 15.33
C PRO A 27 2.01 -6.17 14.34
N TYR A 28 1.01 -6.36 13.48
CA TYR A 28 0.98 -7.34 12.38
C TYR A 28 0.99 -8.82 12.82
N GLN A 29 0.59 -9.10 14.07
CA GLN A 29 0.51 -10.45 14.63
C GLN A 29 -0.91 -11.03 14.66
N THR A 30 -1.92 -10.24 14.31
CA THR A 30 -3.32 -10.69 14.30
C THR A 30 -3.90 -10.51 12.91
N ARG A 31 -4.25 -11.63 12.25
CA ARG A 31 -4.97 -11.60 10.97
C ARG A 31 -6.41 -11.16 11.20
N ILE A 32 -6.83 -10.15 10.46
CA ILE A 32 -8.18 -9.58 10.54
C ILE A 32 -8.98 -9.80 9.25
N LEU A 33 -8.31 -10.20 8.17
CA LEU A 33 -8.95 -10.62 6.92
C LEU A 33 -8.10 -11.68 6.20
N ASP A 34 -8.79 -12.65 5.60
CA ASP A 34 -8.29 -13.63 4.65
C ASP A 34 -9.50 -14.03 3.79
N THR A 35 -9.55 -13.55 2.55
CA THR A 35 -10.68 -13.81 1.65
C THR A 35 -10.23 -13.86 0.20
N GLY A 36 -10.75 -14.84 -0.54
CA GLY A 36 -10.78 -14.77 -2.00
C GLY A 36 -11.70 -13.64 -2.46
N THR A 37 -11.53 -13.20 -3.70
CA THR A 37 -12.31 -12.11 -4.29
C THR A 37 -13.02 -12.57 -5.56
N THR A 38 -13.80 -11.68 -6.16
CA THR A 38 -14.44 -11.90 -7.47
C THR A 38 -13.47 -11.94 -8.66
N PHE A 39 -12.19 -11.65 -8.46
CA PHE A 39 -11.20 -11.64 -9.54
C PHE A 39 -10.52 -13.00 -9.70
N VAL A 40 -10.40 -13.46 -10.94
CA VAL A 40 -9.50 -14.58 -11.26
C VAL A 40 -8.03 -14.17 -11.09
N GLU A 41 -7.15 -15.14 -10.87
CA GLU A 41 -5.70 -14.91 -10.81
C GLU A 41 -5.18 -14.28 -12.11
N GLU A 42 -4.64 -13.06 -12.01
CA GLU A 42 -4.15 -12.28 -13.16
C GLU A 42 -2.91 -11.45 -12.78
N ASN A 43 -1.88 -11.46 -13.65
CA ASN A 43 -0.60 -10.77 -13.46
C ASN A 43 -0.28 -9.77 -14.59
N ASN A 44 -1.29 -9.37 -15.36
CA ASN A 44 -1.20 -8.44 -16.49
C ASN A 44 -1.66 -7.02 -16.15
N GLY A 45 -1.34 -6.58 -14.93
CA GLY A 45 -1.75 -5.29 -14.42
C GLY A 45 -1.20 -5.00 -13.03
N TRP A 46 -1.77 -3.96 -12.42
CA TRP A 46 -1.36 -3.45 -11.11
C TRP A 46 -2.49 -3.60 -10.10
N TRP A 47 -2.20 -4.24 -8.98
CA TRP A 47 -3.12 -4.43 -7.87
C TRP A 47 -2.90 -3.36 -6.80
N GLN A 48 -3.99 -2.82 -6.25
CA GLN A 48 -3.93 -1.79 -5.22
C GLN A 48 -5.19 -1.82 -4.34
N LEU A 49 -5.02 -1.60 -3.04
CA LEU A 49 -6.10 -1.17 -2.15
C LEU A 49 -6.16 0.36 -2.11
N ILE A 50 -7.35 0.92 -2.33
CA ILE A 50 -7.63 2.36 -2.30
C ILE A 50 -9.12 2.61 -2.02
N ASP A 51 -9.44 3.63 -1.24
CA ASP A 51 -10.82 4.10 -1.10
C ASP A 51 -11.30 4.65 -2.46
N ALA A 52 -12.17 3.89 -3.13
CA ALA A 52 -12.71 4.24 -4.43
C ALA A 52 -14.20 4.61 -4.39
N THR A 53 -14.80 4.53 -3.20
CA THR A 53 -16.22 4.81 -2.96
C THR A 53 -16.44 5.99 -2.01
N GLY A 54 -15.37 6.54 -1.44
CA GLY A 54 -15.39 7.70 -0.54
C GLY A 54 -15.92 7.36 0.84
N ASP A 55 -15.98 6.07 1.21
CA ASP A 55 -16.48 5.61 2.51
C ASP A 55 -15.36 5.42 3.55
N GLY A 56 -14.12 5.73 3.17
CA GLY A 56 -12.90 5.58 3.96
C GLY A 56 -12.29 4.18 3.91
N ARG A 57 -13.04 3.13 3.51
CA ARG A 57 -12.55 1.75 3.48
C ARG A 57 -11.86 1.46 2.16
N PRO A 58 -10.65 0.88 2.16
CA PRO A 58 -9.97 0.56 0.90
C PRO A 58 -10.69 -0.54 0.10
N ASP A 59 -11.12 -0.21 -1.11
CA ASP A 59 -11.63 -1.15 -2.11
C ASP A 59 -10.48 -1.83 -2.87
N LEU A 60 -10.73 -3.01 -3.44
CA LEU A 60 -9.76 -3.71 -4.27
C LEU A 60 -9.82 -3.21 -5.70
N ALA A 61 -8.75 -2.55 -6.13
CA ALA A 61 -8.58 -2.06 -7.48
C ALA A 61 -7.56 -2.90 -8.26
N TYR A 62 -7.85 -3.08 -9.55
CA TYR A 62 -6.99 -3.68 -10.53
C TYR A 62 -6.90 -2.80 -11.77
N ILE A 63 -5.69 -2.43 -12.16
CA ILE A 63 -5.40 -1.67 -13.38
C ILE A 63 -4.83 -2.66 -14.39
N LYS A 64 -5.67 -3.17 -15.27
CA LYS A 64 -5.27 -4.14 -16.30
C LYS A 64 -4.67 -3.38 -17.48
N ASN A 65 -3.37 -3.53 -17.71
CA ASN A 65 -2.65 -2.72 -18.71
C ASN A 65 -2.28 -3.47 -19.99
N LYS A 66 -2.45 -4.79 -20.02
CA LYS A 66 -2.24 -5.64 -21.22
C LYS A 66 -3.25 -6.79 -21.28
N ASN A 67 -3.52 -7.29 -22.47
CA ASN A 67 -4.52 -8.33 -22.73
C ASN A 67 -5.92 -7.94 -22.20
N THR A 68 -6.31 -6.68 -22.45
CA THR A 68 -7.59 -6.12 -21.99
C THR A 68 -8.73 -6.42 -22.96
N GLY A 69 -9.97 -6.45 -22.46
CA GLY A 69 -11.15 -6.74 -23.29
C GLY A 69 -11.56 -5.57 -24.21
N THR A 70 -11.22 -4.35 -23.82
CA THR A 70 -11.56 -3.09 -24.51
C THR A 70 -10.51 -2.61 -25.51
N GLY A 71 -9.31 -3.22 -25.50
CA GLY A 71 -8.17 -2.74 -26.30
C GLY A 71 -7.48 -1.50 -25.71
N SER A 72 -7.96 -0.98 -24.58
CA SER A 72 -7.33 0.08 -23.78
C SER A 72 -7.03 -0.41 -22.37
N VAL A 73 -6.21 0.30 -21.60
CA VAL A 73 -6.02 0.00 -20.17
C VAL A 73 -7.38 0.03 -19.48
N GLU A 74 -7.67 -0.94 -18.62
CA GLU A 74 -8.93 -1.05 -17.89
C GLU A 74 -8.72 -0.82 -16.40
N VAL A 75 -9.70 -0.15 -15.76
CA VAL A 75 -9.76 -0.04 -14.30
C VAL A 75 -10.95 -0.84 -13.81
N HIS A 76 -10.67 -1.68 -12.83
CA HIS A 76 -11.58 -2.64 -12.22
C HIS A 76 -11.61 -2.42 -10.70
N ILE A 77 -12.78 -2.23 -10.10
CA ILE A 77 -12.91 -2.01 -8.63
C ILE A 77 -13.94 -2.95 -8.02
N ALA A 78 -13.57 -3.68 -6.96
CA ALA A 78 -14.43 -4.55 -6.19
C ALA A 78 -14.64 -3.99 -4.78
N SER A 79 -15.88 -3.95 -4.31
CA SER A 79 -16.22 -3.25 -3.07
C SER A 79 -15.78 -4.01 -1.83
N SER A 80 -15.09 -3.31 -0.93
CA SER A 80 -14.72 -3.81 0.41
C SER A 80 -15.94 -4.17 1.26
N SER A 81 -17.06 -3.44 1.14
CA SER A 81 -18.32 -3.72 1.84
C SER A 81 -18.91 -5.10 1.54
N SER A 82 -18.55 -5.67 0.39
CA SER A 82 -18.96 -7.00 -0.06
C SER A 82 -17.90 -8.08 0.21
N ASN A 83 -16.84 -7.80 0.97
CA ASN A 83 -15.61 -8.60 1.03
C ASN A 83 -15.06 -8.90 -0.37
N PHE A 84 -15.05 -7.87 -1.22
CA PHE A 84 -14.58 -7.91 -2.61
C PHE A 84 -15.30 -8.93 -3.51
N GLN A 85 -16.56 -9.26 -3.22
CA GLN A 85 -17.37 -10.16 -4.06
C GLN A 85 -18.18 -9.42 -5.13
N THR A 86 -18.37 -8.11 -5.00
CA THR A 86 -19.12 -7.29 -5.96
C THR A 86 -18.18 -6.37 -6.74
N ARG A 87 -18.11 -6.57 -8.07
CA ARG A 87 -17.51 -5.61 -9.01
C ARG A 87 -18.39 -4.35 -9.06
N ILE A 88 -17.83 -3.19 -8.74
CA ILE A 88 -18.54 -1.90 -8.75
C ILE A 88 -18.10 -0.97 -9.89
N LEU A 89 -16.97 -1.26 -10.54
CA LEU A 89 -16.51 -0.54 -11.72
C LEU A 89 -15.70 -1.46 -12.63
N GLU A 90 -15.98 -1.44 -13.94
CA GLU A 90 -15.26 -2.15 -15.01
C GLU A 90 -15.27 -1.33 -16.29
N VAL A 91 -14.19 -0.59 -16.55
CA VAL A 91 -14.17 0.38 -17.64
C VAL A 91 -12.82 0.41 -18.35
N GLY A 92 -12.84 0.43 -19.67
CA GLY A 92 -11.68 0.83 -20.47
C GLY A 92 -11.41 2.33 -20.29
N THR A 93 -10.15 2.74 -20.37
CA THR A 93 -9.73 4.13 -20.18
C THR A 93 -9.33 4.77 -21.50
N THR A 94 -8.86 6.03 -21.44
CA THR A 94 -8.26 6.77 -22.56
C THR A 94 -6.81 6.36 -22.86
N PHE A 95 -6.25 5.38 -22.15
CA PHE A 95 -4.89 4.90 -22.39
C PHE A 95 -4.88 3.65 -23.27
N ALA A 96 -4.07 3.63 -24.33
CA ALA A 96 -3.76 2.38 -25.02
C ALA A 96 -3.02 1.43 -24.07
N GLN A 97 -3.14 0.11 -24.30
CA GLN A 97 -2.38 -0.88 -23.54
C GLN A 97 -0.87 -0.59 -23.63
N GLU A 98 -0.20 -0.45 -22.48
CA GLU A 98 1.23 -0.16 -22.40
C GLU A 98 1.83 -0.62 -21.05
N ASP A 99 3.07 -1.11 -21.09
CA ASP A 99 3.80 -1.69 -19.93
C ASP A 99 5.15 -0.99 -19.66
N ASN A 100 5.34 0.22 -20.21
CA ASN A 100 6.60 0.98 -20.14
C ASN A 100 6.74 1.81 -18.85
N GLY A 101 6.05 1.43 -17.77
CA GLY A 101 6.02 2.22 -16.56
C GLY A 101 5.09 1.67 -15.48
N THR A 102 4.79 2.53 -14.51
CA THR A 102 4.03 2.18 -13.31
C THR A 102 2.65 2.81 -13.33
N TRP A 103 1.62 2.03 -12.98
CA TRP A 103 0.25 2.51 -12.85
C TRP A 103 -0.16 2.64 -11.38
N ARG A 104 -0.88 3.71 -11.04
CA ARG A 104 -1.40 3.96 -9.70
C ARG A 104 -2.79 4.59 -9.77
N LEU A 105 -3.61 4.28 -8.78
CA LEU A 105 -4.78 5.11 -8.45
C LEU A 105 -4.43 6.03 -7.30
N PHE A 106 -4.93 7.26 -7.34
CA PHE A 106 -4.73 8.26 -6.30
C PHE A 106 -6.01 9.04 -6.02
N LYS A 107 -6.24 9.44 -4.76
CA LYS A 107 -7.43 10.20 -4.36
C LYS A 107 -7.65 11.38 -5.30
N SER A 108 -8.86 11.52 -5.84
CA SER A 108 -9.18 12.64 -6.72
C SER A 108 -9.55 13.86 -5.88
N SER A 109 -9.20 15.05 -6.35
CA SER A 109 -9.60 16.32 -5.70
C SER A 109 -11.01 16.76 -6.09
N ASN A 110 -11.61 16.13 -7.11
CA ASN A 110 -12.90 16.55 -7.67
C ASN A 110 -13.87 15.38 -7.93
N SER A 111 -13.58 14.18 -7.42
CA SER A 111 -14.43 13.01 -7.55
C SER A 111 -14.27 12.05 -6.38
N VAL A 112 -15.28 11.23 -6.17
CA VAL A 112 -15.19 10.03 -5.32
C VAL A 112 -14.28 8.99 -5.96
N LEU A 113 -14.37 8.81 -7.28
CA LEU A 113 -13.54 7.85 -7.98
C LEU A 113 -12.09 8.40 -8.06
N PRO A 114 -11.06 7.62 -7.69
CA PRO A 114 -9.68 8.06 -7.74
C PRO A 114 -9.25 8.34 -9.18
N ASP A 115 -8.29 9.24 -9.37
CA ASP A 115 -7.67 9.49 -10.66
C ASP A 115 -6.69 8.36 -11.01
N LEU A 116 -6.57 8.06 -12.31
CA LEU A 116 -5.63 7.07 -12.83
C LEU A 116 -4.35 7.77 -13.26
N ILE A 117 -3.23 7.33 -12.69
CA ILE A 117 -1.91 7.90 -12.94
C ILE A 117 -1.03 6.86 -13.64
N TYR A 118 -0.42 7.27 -14.75
CA TYR A 118 0.64 6.53 -15.42
C TYR A 118 1.96 7.27 -15.28
N ILE A 119 2.92 6.63 -14.62
CA ILE A 119 4.30 7.08 -14.50
C ILE A 119 5.10 6.30 -15.56
N LYS A 120 5.31 6.91 -16.73
CA LYS A 120 6.02 6.29 -17.85
C LYS A 120 7.52 6.48 -17.69
N THR A 121 8.27 5.39 -17.62
CA THR A 121 9.70 5.37 -17.25
C THR A 121 10.58 4.65 -18.26
N GLN A 122 9.99 4.24 -19.39
CA GLN A 122 10.67 3.62 -20.51
C GLN A 122 10.04 4.11 -21.82
N ASN A 123 10.82 4.06 -22.89
CA ASN A 123 10.36 4.42 -24.24
C ASN A 123 9.64 5.78 -24.30
N THR A 124 10.08 6.72 -23.46
CA THR A 124 9.59 8.11 -23.49
C THR A 124 10.33 8.88 -24.58
N PRO A 125 9.64 9.59 -25.48
CA PRO A 125 10.29 10.39 -26.52
C PRO A 125 11.22 11.46 -25.97
N SER A 126 10.96 11.94 -24.74
CA SER A 126 11.75 12.97 -24.06
C SER A 126 13.06 12.46 -23.47
N GLY A 127 13.23 11.14 -23.28
CA GLY A 127 14.35 10.59 -22.52
C GLY A 127 14.23 10.77 -21.00
N ASN A 128 13.13 11.37 -20.52
CA ASN A 128 12.81 11.59 -19.12
C ASN A 128 11.50 10.89 -18.74
N VAL A 129 11.23 10.74 -17.43
CA VAL A 129 9.95 10.21 -16.94
C VAL A 129 8.81 11.16 -17.31
N GLU A 130 7.71 10.60 -17.78
CA GLU A 130 6.48 11.33 -18.12
C GLU A 130 5.36 10.90 -17.17
N VAL A 131 4.57 11.86 -16.69
CA VAL A 131 3.40 11.60 -15.84
C VAL A 131 2.14 11.99 -16.59
N HIS A 132 1.22 11.04 -16.69
CA HIS A 132 -0.09 11.22 -17.29
C HIS A 132 -1.19 10.92 -16.27
N ILE A 133 -2.22 11.77 -16.19
CA ILE A 133 -3.36 11.59 -15.29
C ILE A 133 -4.65 11.58 -16.10
N ALA A 134 -5.49 10.57 -15.89
CA ALA A 134 -6.88 10.56 -16.35
C ALA A 134 -7.84 10.71 -15.18
N SER A 135 -8.83 11.59 -15.34
CA SER A 135 -9.73 11.97 -14.26
C SER A 135 -10.75 10.88 -13.92
N GLY A 136 -10.84 10.54 -12.63
CA GLY A 136 -11.89 9.69 -12.07
C GLY A 136 -13.29 10.28 -12.27
N ALA A 137 -13.44 11.61 -12.20
CA ALA A 137 -14.72 12.30 -12.48
C ALA A 137 -15.25 12.02 -13.90
N SER A 138 -14.35 11.81 -14.86
CA SER A 138 -14.68 11.47 -16.25
C SER A 138 -14.79 9.95 -16.49
N THR A 139 -14.69 9.13 -15.45
CA THR A 139 -14.52 7.67 -15.57
C THR A 139 -13.34 7.32 -16.49
N TYR A 140 -12.21 8.02 -16.28
CA TYR A 140 -10.96 7.84 -17.01
C TYR A 140 -11.05 8.09 -18.53
N LYS A 141 -11.96 8.95 -18.99
CA LYS A 141 -12.08 9.32 -20.41
C LYS A 141 -11.34 10.61 -20.78
N THR A 142 -11.06 11.46 -19.80
CA THR A 142 -10.36 12.73 -20.00
C THR A 142 -8.97 12.69 -19.36
N ARG A 143 -7.92 12.97 -20.15
CA ARG A 143 -6.57 13.28 -19.64
C ARG A 143 -6.57 14.69 -19.07
N THR A 144 -6.18 14.83 -17.80
CA THR A 144 -6.10 16.12 -17.11
C THR A 144 -4.68 16.63 -16.93
N LEU A 145 -3.69 15.75 -17.07
CA LEU A 145 -2.27 16.10 -17.01
C LEU A 145 -1.48 15.18 -17.92
N GLU A 146 -0.55 15.73 -18.69
CA GLU A 146 0.45 15.00 -19.47
C GLU A 146 1.72 15.85 -19.53
N VAL A 147 2.73 15.51 -18.73
CA VAL A 147 3.93 16.34 -18.54
C VAL A 147 5.21 15.50 -18.49
N VAL A 148 6.30 16.06 -19.00
CA VAL A 148 7.66 15.55 -18.81
C VAL A 148 8.17 16.06 -17.47
N THR A 149 8.76 15.18 -16.66
CA THR A 149 9.30 15.54 -15.34
C THR A 149 10.80 15.85 -15.40
N SER A 150 11.34 16.31 -14.27
CA SER A 150 12.79 16.53 -14.10
C SER A 150 13.62 15.25 -13.95
N PHE A 151 12.99 14.08 -13.85
CA PHE A 151 13.69 12.81 -13.70
C PHE A 151 14.07 12.20 -15.05
N GLY A 152 15.30 11.69 -15.15
CA GLY A 152 15.65 10.76 -16.22
C GLY A 152 14.90 9.44 -16.07
N ASN A 153 14.80 8.66 -17.15
CA ASN A 153 14.27 7.31 -17.05
C ASN A 153 15.17 6.44 -16.16
N GLU A 154 14.64 5.97 -15.03
CA GLU A 154 15.37 5.15 -14.06
C GLU A 154 14.61 3.84 -13.76
N GLN A 155 15.37 2.74 -13.67
CA GLN A 155 14.87 1.37 -13.47
C GLN A 155 15.49 0.68 -12.25
N ASP A 156 16.30 1.41 -11.50
CA ASP A 156 17.08 0.94 -10.34
C ASP A 156 16.36 1.21 -9.00
N GLY A 157 15.03 1.37 -9.04
CA GLY A 157 14.18 1.65 -7.89
C GLY A 157 12.69 1.47 -8.17
N GLN A 158 11.86 1.91 -7.23
CA GLN A 158 10.39 1.84 -7.32
C GLN A 158 9.77 3.22 -7.46
N TRP A 159 8.84 3.34 -8.40
CA TRP A 159 8.06 4.55 -8.67
C TRP A 159 6.70 4.49 -7.99
N ASN A 160 6.29 5.59 -7.37
CA ASN A 160 5.03 5.74 -6.67
C ASN A 160 4.55 7.19 -6.73
N VAL A 161 3.36 7.44 -6.18
CA VAL A 161 2.84 8.79 -5.91
C VAL A 161 2.43 8.90 -4.44
N TYR A 162 2.56 10.11 -3.89
CA TYR A 162 2.15 10.41 -2.51
C TYR A 162 1.88 11.91 -2.33
N ASP A 163 0.98 12.28 -1.42
CA ASP A 163 0.74 13.69 -1.05
C ASP A 163 1.80 14.12 -0.01
N TYR A 164 3.01 14.45 -0.47
CA TYR A 164 4.16 14.60 0.41
C TYR A 164 4.14 15.94 1.14
N ASP A 165 3.82 17.02 0.45
CA ASP A 165 3.72 18.36 1.05
C ASP A 165 2.32 18.73 1.58
N GLY A 166 1.32 17.87 1.37
CA GLY A 166 -0.03 18.05 1.92
C GLY A 166 -0.92 18.98 1.09
N ASP A 167 -0.55 19.25 -0.17
CA ASP A 167 -1.33 20.09 -1.08
C ASP A 167 -2.51 19.36 -1.75
N GLY A 168 -2.66 18.05 -1.49
CA GLY A 168 -3.72 17.22 -2.04
C GLY A 168 -3.41 16.66 -3.44
N LYS A 169 -2.21 16.86 -3.97
CA LYS A 169 -1.78 16.39 -5.30
C LYS A 169 -0.86 15.17 -5.20
N PRO A 170 -0.76 14.35 -6.27
CA PRO A 170 0.08 13.16 -6.27
C PRO A 170 1.53 13.52 -6.59
N ASP A 171 2.33 13.92 -5.60
CA ASP A 171 3.77 14.12 -5.80
C ASP A 171 4.45 12.84 -6.29
N LEU A 172 5.40 12.99 -7.20
CA LEU A 172 6.11 11.85 -7.79
C LEU A 172 7.21 11.37 -6.84
N VAL A 173 7.12 10.11 -6.41
CA VAL A 173 8.04 9.47 -5.49
C VAL A 173 8.88 8.45 -6.25
N PHE A 174 10.20 8.52 -6.09
CA PHE A 174 11.14 7.50 -6.54
C PHE A 174 11.99 7.03 -5.37
N ILE A 175 11.98 5.72 -5.13
CA ILE A 175 12.74 5.07 -4.06
C ILE A 175 13.79 4.19 -4.73
N LYS A 176 15.02 4.69 -4.77
CA LYS A 176 16.14 4.07 -5.48
C LYS A 176 16.81 3.03 -4.61
N THR A 177 16.85 1.79 -5.10
CA THR A 177 17.24 0.59 -4.35
C THR A 177 18.41 -0.15 -4.97
N SER A 178 19.05 0.43 -5.99
CA SER A 178 20.32 -0.01 -6.57
C SER A 178 21.00 1.17 -7.28
N ASN A 179 22.31 1.08 -7.55
CA ASN A 179 23.10 2.16 -8.16
C ASN A 179 22.96 3.53 -7.45
N THR A 180 22.75 3.51 -6.13
CA THR A 180 22.53 4.71 -5.30
C THR A 180 23.82 5.51 -5.13
N GLY A 181 23.72 6.85 -5.06
CA GLY A 181 24.88 7.72 -4.85
C GLY A 181 25.41 7.76 -3.41
N THR A 182 24.58 7.41 -2.43
CA THR A 182 24.86 7.48 -0.99
C THR A 182 25.30 6.16 -0.37
N GLY A 183 25.23 5.05 -1.12
CA GLY A 183 25.45 3.70 -0.58
C GLY A 183 24.33 3.18 0.32
N THR A 184 23.19 3.88 0.34
CA THR A 184 21.96 3.53 1.07
C THR A 184 20.78 3.65 0.12
N THR A 185 19.63 3.05 0.43
CA THR A 185 18.39 3.34 -0.30
C THR A 185 18.11 4.84 -0.26
N GLU A 186 17.72 5.43 -1.39
CA GLU A 186 17.48 6.87 -1.54
C GLU A 186 16.02 7.17 -1.82
N VAL A 187 15.51 8.27 -1.26
CA VAL A 187 14.16 8.77 -1.51
C VAL A 187 14.25 10.11 -2.23
N PHE A 188 13.53 10.20 -3.35
CA PHE A 188 13.35 11.41 -4.13
C PHE A 188 11.86 11.71 -4.25
N VAL A 189 11.46 12.96 -3.99
CA VAL A 189 10.07 13.41 -4.21
C VAL A 189 10.05 14.68 -5.05
N ALA A 190 9.24 14.74 -6.11
CA ALA A 190 9.06 15.93 -6.94
C ALA A 190 7.60 16.44 -6.83
N SER A 191 7.46 17.75 -6.63
CA SER A 191 6.15 18.38 -6.37
C SER A 191 5.24 18.35 -7.59
N ALA A 192 4.04 17.80 -7.46
CA ALA A 192 3.02 17.82 -8.51
C ALA A 192 2.54 19.25 -8.82
N ALA A 193 2.48 20.16 -7.84
CA ALA A 193 2.14 21.56 -8.07
C ALA A 193 3.12 22.29 -9.01
N SER A 194 4.37 21.81 -9.06
CA SER A 194 5.41 22.32 -9.96
C SER A 194 5.46 21.61 -11.32
N ASN A 195 4.48 20.74 -11.64
CA ASN A 195 4.56 19.76 -12.73
C ASN A 195 5.82 18.88 -12.63
N TYR A 196 6.19 18.48 -11.41
CA TYR A 196 7.33 17.61 -11.11
C TYR A 196 8.72 18.19 -11.44
N GLN A 197 8.82 19.52 -11.51
CA GLN A 197 10.08 20.22 -11.79
C GLN A 197 10.85 20.59 -10.52
N THR A 198 10.15 20.75 -9.38
CA THR A 198 10.77 21.06 -8.09
C THR A 198 10.95 19.80 -7.25
N ARG A 199 12.20 19.54 -6.84
CA ARG A 199 12.57 18.47 -5.89
C ARG A 199 12.20 18.90 -4.47
N LEU A 200 11.28 18.19 -3.83
CA LEU A 200 10.91 18.40 -2.42
C LEU A 200 11.91 17.76 -1.46
N ILE A 201 12.43 16.59 -1.81
CA ILE A 201 13.50 15.90 -1.06
C ILE A 201 14.32 15.01 -1.98
N SER A 202 15.61 14.87 -1.67
CA SER A 202 16.57 13.95 -2.29
C SER A 202 17.56 13.54 -1.22
N THR A 203 17.42 12.35 -0.64
CA THR A 203 18.28 11.90 0.48
C THR A 203 18.48 10.41 0.48
N GLY A 204 19.68 9.96 0.90
CA GLY A 204 19.87 8.59 1.37
C GLY A 204 19.12 8.37 2.69
N THR A 205 18.84 7.13 3.03
CA THR A 205 18.04 6.76 4.20
C THR A 205 18.91 6.02 5.23
N THR A 206 18.29 5.45 6.26
CA THR A 206 18.91 4.52 7.21
C THR A 206 18.97 3.08 6.67
N PHE A 207 18.31 2.78 5.56
CA PHE A 207 18.28 1.44 4.98
C PHE A 207 19.49 1.20 4.08
N THR A 208 20.10 0.03 4.21
CA THR A 208 21.04 -0.45 3.20
C THR A 208 20.31 -0.64 1.87
N VAL A 209 21.09 -0.63 0.78
CA VAL A 209 20.58 -0.86 -0.57
C VAL A 209 19.98 -2.27 -0.65
N GLU A 210 18.66 -2.35 -0.76
CA GLU A 210 17.88 -3.59 -0.75
C GLU A 210 16.70 -3.52 -1.74
N ASN A 211 16.52 -4.58 -2.54
CA ASN A 211 15.49 -4.67 -3.60
C ASN A 211 14.53 -5.86 -3.42
N ASN A 212 14.45 -6.40 -2.20
CA ASN A 212 13.69 -7.60 -1.83
C ASN A 212 12.41 -7.25 -1.04
N GLY A 213 11.62 -6.34 -1.58
CA GLY A 213 10.35 -5.97 -1.00
C GLY A 213 9.70 -4.76 -1.65
N PHE A 214 8.77 -4.15 -0.93
CA PHE A 214 7.90 -3.08 -1.39
C PHE A 214 8.17 -1.79 -0.62
N TRP A 215 8.29 -0.70 -1.35
CA TRP A 215 8.58 0.62 -0.79
C TRP A 215 7.42 1.57 -1.03
N GLN A 216 7.04 2.33 0.00
CA GLN A 216 6.07 3.41 -0.12
C GLN A 216 6.32 4.52 0.89
N LEU A 217 5.68 5.66 0.70
CA LEU A 217 5.49 6.66 1.75
C LEU A 217 4.10 6.45 2.37
N GLY A 218 3.97 6.74 3.66
CA GLY A 218 2.68 6.63 4.35
C GLY A 218 2.60 7.42 5.65
N PRO A 219 1.38 7.61 6.18
CA PRO A 219 1.15 8.39 7.40
C PRO A 219 1.28 7.50 8.65
N TYR A 220 2.48 6.94 8.91
CA TYR A 220 2.67 6.02 10.05
C TYR A 220 2.75 6.75 11.39
N SER A 221 3.70 7.67 11.56
CA SER A 221 3.79 8.56 12.73
C SER A 221 3.53 10.02 12.35
N ALA A 222 3.89 10.38 11.13
CA ALA A 222 3.61 11.64 10.47
C ALA A 222 3.39 11.39 8.98
N ASN A 223 2.84 12.38 8.27
CA ASN A 223 2.65 12.29 6.83
C ASN A 223 4.00 12.04 6.11
N GLY A 224 4.11 10.95 5.35
CA GLY A 224 5.25 10.70 4.45
C GLY A 224 6.45 10.00 5.07
N ASP A 225 6.27 9.25 6.17
CA ASP A 225 7.27 8.32 6.67
C ASP A 225 7.58 7.25 5.60
N LEU A 226 8.83 6.78 5.55
CA LEU A 226 9.27 5.77 4.58
C LEU A 226 8.97 4.37 5.14
N ILE A 227 8.17 3.62 4.41
CA ILE A 227 7.75 2.26 4.75
C ILE A 227 8.43 1.29 3.80
N TYR A 228 9.00 0.23 4.37
CA TYR A 228 9.57 -0.89 3.64
C TYR A 228 8.98 -2.20 4.16
N ILE A 229 8.39 -2.96 3.26
CA ILE A 229 7.86 -4.30 3.54
C ILE A 229 8.77 -5.30 2.85
N LYS A 230 9.60 -5.99 3.63
CA LYS A 230 10.57 -6.96 3.14
C LYS A 230 9.90 -8.33 3.09
N ASP A 231 9.74 -8.88 1.89
CA ASP A 231 8.95 -10.09 1.64
C ASP A 231 9.80 -11.33 1.36
N VAL A 232 11.10 -11.16 1.13
CA VAL A 232 12.06 -12.26 0.93
C VAL A 232 13.44 -11.95 1.54
N ASN A 233 14.18 -12.99 1.92
CA ASN A 233 15.47 -12.92 2.59
C ASN A 233 15.40 -12.08 3.89
N THR A 234 14.33 -12.30 4.66
CA THR A 234 14.05 -11.58 5.91
C THR A 234 14.84 -12.17 7.09
N GLY A 235 15.09 -11.37 8.12
CA GLY A 235 15.83 -11.82 9.32
C GLY A 235 15.01 -12.71 10.25
N THR A 236 13.68 -12.52 10.26
CA THR A 236 12.72 -13.22 11.12
C THR A 236 12.18 -14.51 10.51
N GLY A 237 12.42 -14.76 9.22
CA GLY A 237 11.78 -15.86 8.48
C GLY A 237 10.35 -15.56 8.02
N THR A 238 9.77 -14.45 8.47
CA THR A 238 8.44 -13.93 8.09
C THR A 238 8.57 -12.65 7.28
N THR A 239 7.51 -12.19 6.60
CA THR A 239 7.48 -10.84 6.01
C THR A 239 7.72 -9.79 7.11
N GLU A 240 8.64 -8.86 6.88
CA GLU A 240 9.03 -7.82 7.84
C GLU A 240 8.49 -6.45 7.43
N VAL A 241 8.12 -5.65 8.43
CA VAL A 241 7.72 -4.27 8.24
C VAL A 241 8.71 -3.36 8.95
N HIS A 242 9.18 -2.39 8.20
CA HIS A 242 10.13 -1.40 8.66
C HIS A 242 9.64 0.00 8.34
N VAL A 243 9.85 0.94 9.25
CA VAL A 243 9.47 2.34 9.06
C VAL A 243 10.61 3.27 9.45
N ALA A 244 10.92 4.26 8.62
CA ALA A 244 11.85 5.35 8.95
C ALA A 244 11.15 6.70 8.96
N SER A 245 11.50 7.52 9.96
CA SER A 245 10.84 8.80 10.21
C SER A 245 11.21 9.87 9.18
N ARG A 246 10.20 10.44 8.52
CA ARG A 246 10.36 11.62 7.65
C ARG A 246 10.95 12.81 8.41
N ALA A 247 10.51 13.04 9.66
CA ALA A 247 10.98 14.16 10.47
C ALA A 247 12.50 14.12 10.74
N SER A 248 13.09 12.92 10.71
CA SER A 248 14.54 12.71 10.82
C SER A 248 15.30 12.79 9.49
N GLY A 249 14.61 13.05 8.36
CA GLY A 249 15.18 12.85 7.02
C GLY A 249 15.44 11.37 6.71
N TYR A 250 14.59 10.48 7.23
CA TYR A 250 14.68 9.02 7.10
C TYR A 250 15.94 8.40 7.74
N LYS A 251 16.46 9.00 8.80
CA LYS A 251 17.65 8.53 9.53
C LYS A 251 17.34 7.76 10.81
N THR A 252 16.13 7.90 11.35
CA THR A 252 15.67 7.19 12.55
C THR A 252 14.65 6.12 12.17
N ARG A 253 14.86 4.88 12.64
CA ARG A 253 13.87 3.80 12.57
C ARG A 253 12.77 4.00 13.61
N LEU A 254 11.53 3.86 13.18
CA LEU A 254 10.32 3.92 14.01
C LEU A 254 9.76 2.53 14.31
N LEU A 255 9.98 1.58 13.40
CA LEU A 255 9.47 0.21 13.51
C LEU A 255 10.40 -0.74 12.77
N ASP A 256 10.62 -1.92 13.36
CA ASP A 256 11.37 -3.05 12.82
C ASP A 256 10.82 -4.35 13.39
N VAL A 257 9.88 -4.99 12.69
CA VAL A 257 9.17 -6.17 13.20
C VAL A 257 8.94 -7.22 12.11
N GLY A 258 8.95 -8.50 12.48
CA GLY A 258 8.33 -9.55 11.68
C GLY A 258 6.81 -9.50 11.79
N SER A 259 6.11 -10.09 10.84
CA SER A 259 4.66 -10.22 10.83
C SER A 259 4.22 -11.67 11.01
N THR A 260 2.91 -11.90 11.03
CA THR A 260 2.34 -13.25 11.00
C THR A 260 2.42 -13.94 9.62
N PHE A 261 2.88 -13.25 8.58
CA PHE A 261 2.92 -13.78 7.22
C PHE A 261 4.23 -14.47 6.90
N ALA A 262 4.15 -15.60 6.18
CA ALA A 262 5.32 -16.19 5.57
C ALA A 262 5.88 -15.28 4.46
N GLN A 263 7.13 -15.51 4.09
CA GLN A 263 7.73 -14.88 2.92
C GLN A 263 7.03 -15.39 1.65
N GLU A 264 6.40 -14.47 0.90
CA GLU A 264 5.58 -14.78 -0.27
C GLU A 264 5.76 -13.69 -1.34
N GLN A 265 6.04 -14.10 -2.59
CA GLN A 265 6.36 -13.21 -3.73
C GLN A 265 5.33 -13.23 -4.87
N ASN A 266 4.18 -13.85 -4.64
CA ASN A 266 3.07 -14.05 -5.60
C ASN A 266 1.93 -13.04 -5.40
N GLY A 267 2.29 -11.84 -4.95
CA GLY A 267 1.35 -10.79 -4.59
C GLY A 267 2.03 -9.43 -4.46
N VAL A 268 1.26 -8.44 -4.02
CA VAL A 268 1.78 -7.11 -3.68
C VAL A 268 1.47 -6.77 -2.23
N TRP A 269 2.41 -6.11 -1.56
CA TRP A 269 2.29 -5.70 -0.17
C TRP A 269 2.06 -4.19 -0.05
N LYS A 270 1.28 -3.78 0.97
CA LYS A 270 1.06 -2.37 1.29
C LYS A 270 0.73 -2.19 2.77
N LEU A 271 1.12 -1.05 3.36
CA LEU A 271 0.51 -0.58 4.60
C LEU A 271 -0.61 0.43 4.29
N ILE A 272 -1.79 0.21 4.83
CA ILE A 272 -2.95 1.12 4.72
C ILE A 272 -3.86 0.93 5.94
N ASP A 273 -4.51 1.99 6.42
CA ASP A 273 -5.53 1.87 7.47
C ASP A 273 -6.77 1.18 6.87
N PHE A 274 -6.84 -0.14 7.01
CA PHE A 274 -7.84 -0.97 6.34
C PHE A 274 -9.14 -0.99 7.14
N ASN A 275 -9.03 -1.07 8.47
CA ASN A 275 -10.16 -1.21 9.38
C ASN A 275 -10.70 0.14 9.92
N LEU A 276 -10.03 1.26 9.62
CA LEU A 276 -10.33 2.63 10.05
C LEU A 276 -10.11 2.87 11.55
N ASP A 277 -9.09 2.22 12.13
CA ASP A 277 -8.71 2.40 13.54
C ASP A 277 -7.61 3.46 13.75
N GLY A 278 -7.15 4.11 12.66
CA GLY A 278 -6.12 5.13 12.68
C GLY A 278 -4.69 4.59 12.68
N LYS A 279 -4.51 3.28 12.55
CA LYS A 279 -3.20 2.65 12.35
C LYS A 279 -3.13 1.99 10.99
N LEU A 280 -1.91 1.92 10.44
CA LEU A 280 -1.71 1.23 9.18
C LEU A 280 -1.61 -0.28 9.40
N ASP A 281 -2.48 -1.03 8.72
CA ASP A 281 -2.50 -2.48 8.67
C ASP A 281 -1.60 -3.01 7.56
N LEU A 282 -1.01 -4.19 7.78
CA LEU A 282 -0.24 -4.89 6.74
C LEU A 282 -1.18 -5.67 5.84
N THR A 283 -1.24 -5.26 4.58
CA THR A 283 -2.10 -5.85 3.56
C THR A 283 -1.29 -6.58 2.49
N TYR A 284 -1.85 -7.69 2.02
CA TYR A 284 -1.29 -8.51 0.94
C TYR A 284 -2.37 -8.86 -0.06
N ILE A 285 -2.18 -8.46 -1.31
CA ILE A 285 -3.03 -8.87 -2.43
C ILE A 285 -2.29 -10.00 -3.15
N LYS A 286 -2.72 -11.23 -2.92
CA LYS A 286 -2.15 -12.43 -3.53
C LYS A 286 -2.88 -12.72 -4.83
N TYR A 287 -2.20 -12.62 -5.96
CA TYR A 287 -2.82 -12.72 -7.28
C TYR A 287 -2.33 -13.89 -8.13
N GLN A 288 -1.43 -14.73 -7.60
CA GLN A 288 -0.99 -15.98 -8.22
C GLN A 288 -0.85 -17.09 -7.17
N ASN A 289 -1.09 -18.34 -7.57
CA ASN A 289 -0.97 -19.52 -6.70
C ASN A 289 -1.77 -19.35 -5.40
N THR A 290 -3.02 -18.93 -5.51
CA THR A 290 -3.89 -18.66 -4.36
C THR A 290 -4.56 -19.95 -3.88
N GLY A 291 -5.02 -19.95 -2.62
CA GLY A 291 -5.75 -21.07 -2.05
C GLY A 291 -7.20 -21.15 -2.54
N THR A 292 -7.80 -20.01 -2.90
CA THR A 292 -9.18 -19.94 -3.40
C THR A 292 -9.32 -20.14 -4.91
N GLY A 293 -8.22 -20.10 -5.67
CA GLY A 293 -8.25 -20.05 -7.14
C GLY A 293 -8.72 -18.70 -7.70
N THR A 294 -8.88 -17.71 -6.84
CA THR A 294 -9.16 -16.31 -7.15
C THR A 294 -8.14 -15.42 -6.46
N VAL A 295 -8.00 -14.15 -6.85
CA VAL A 295 -7.16 -13.20 -6.12
C VAL A 295 -7.64 -13.12 -4.68
N GLU A 296 -6.73 -13.14 -3.73
CA GLU A 296 -7.02 -13.06 -2.29
C GLU A 296 -6.54 -11.73 -1.71
N VAL A 297 -7.28 -11.21 -0.74
CA VAL A 297 -6.86 -10.08 0.10
C VAL A 297 -6.69 -10.57 1.53
N HIS A 298 -5.51 -10.32 2.06
CA HIS A 298 -5.13 -10.68 3.43
C HIS A 298 -4.73 -9.43 4.21
N VAL A 299 -5.10 -9.36 5.48
CA VAL A 299 -4.81 -8.20 6.34
C VAL A 299 -4.39 -8.65 7.74
N ALA A 300 -3.32 -8.07 8.26
CA ALA A 300 -2.92 -8.18 9.66
C ALA A 300 -2.91 -6.80 10.34
N SER A 301 -3.51 -6.71 11.53
CA SER A 301 -3.74 -5.45 12.24
C SER A 301 -2.47 -4.75 12.71
N GLY A 302 -2.40 -3.42 12.60
CA GLY A 302 -1.31 -2.58 13.14
C GLY A 302 -1.33 -2.26 14.64
#